data_AF-A0A6P6BVR3-F1
#
_entry.id   AF-A0A6P6BVR3-F1
#
_cell.length_a   1.000
_cell.length_b   1.000
_cell.length_c   1.000
_cell.angle_alpha   90.00
_cell.angle_beta   90.00
_cell.angle_gamma   90.00
#
_symmetry.space_group_name_H-M   'P 1'
#
loop_
_entity.id
_entity.type
_entity.pdbx_description
1 polymer ?
#
loop_
_entity_poly.entity_id
_entity_poly.type
_entity_poly.pdbx_seq_one_letter_code
_entity_poly.pdbx_strand_id
1 'polypeptide(L)'
;MSTIDDILQQIGEFGLFQKLVFLPLCLLSALFAPVYVGIVFLAFTPDHRCLSPGVAELSQRCGWSPAEELNLTVPGPGPGLWVVLVTG
;
A
#
# COMPACT_ATOMS: atom_id res chain seq x y z
N MET A 1 -7.43 41.04 1.77
CA MET A 1 -7.41 39.57 1.95
C MET A 1 -5.94 39.19 1.91
N SER A 2 -5.37 38.69 3.01
CA SER A 2 -3.95 38.30 3.02
C SER A 2 -3.77 37.01 2.23
N THR A 3 -2.77 36.95 1.38
CA THR A 3 -2.42 35.76 0.59
C THR A 3 -1.60 34.81 1.47
N ILE A 4 -1.50 33.54 1.11
CA ILE A 4 -0.68 32.58 1.87
C ILE A 4 0.78 33.04 1.93
N ASP A 5 1.30 33.63 0.86
CA ASP A 5 2.66 34.18 0.80
C ASP A 5 2.91 35.29 1.84
N ASP A 6 1.93 36.17 2.06
CA ASP A 6 2.04 37.26 3.06
C ASP A 6 2.13 36.70 4.48
N ILE A 7 1.39 35.62 4.76
CA ILE A 7 1.37 34.94 6.05
C ILE A 7 2.71 34.23 6.29
N LEU A 8 3.23 33.52 5.28
CA LEU A 8 4.52 32.83 5.37
C LEU A 8 5.67 33.81 5.59
N GLN A 9 5.62 34.97 4.93
CA GLN A 9 6.61 36.03 5.12
C GLN A 9 6.57 36.64 6.53
N GLN A 10 5.39 36.71 7.15
CA GLN A 10 5.21 37.22 8.51
C GLN A 10 5.66 36.23 9.60
N ILE A 11 5.51 34.92 9.37
CA ILE A 11 5.93 33.87 10.31
C ILE A 11 7.47 33.75 10.36
N GLY A 12 8.16 34.04 9.25
CA GLY A 12 9.62 33.98 9.17
C GLY A 12 10.18 32.55 9.23
N GLU A 13 11.50 32.44 9.40
CA GLU A 13 12.20 31.16 9.50
C GLU A 13 11.86 30.40 10.79
N PHE A 14 11.81 29.07 10.71
CA PHE A 14 11.57 28.23 11.88
C PHE A 14 12.72 28.37 12.89
N GLY A 15 12.36 28.61 14.16
CA GLY A 15 13.28 28.62 15.29
C GLY A 15 13.83 27.23 15.60
N LEU A 16 14.91 27.15 16.39
CA LEU A 16 15.62 25.90 16.70
C LEU A 16 14.70 24.84 17.33
N PHE A 17 13.85 25.23 18.28
CA PHE A 17 12.86 24.33 18.89
C PHE A 17 11.77 23.87 17.89
N GLN A 18 11.31 24.77 17.02
CA GLN A 18 10.34 24.40 15.99
C GLN A 18 10.95 23.42 14.99
N LYS A 19 12.22 23.62 14.60
CA LYS A 19 12.96 22.68 13.74
C LYS A 19 13.13 21.31 14.42
N LEU A 20 13.42 21.28 15.72
CA LEU A 20 13.53 20.04 16.49
C LEU A 20 12.23 19.24 16.57
N VAL A 21 11.07 19.91 16.62
CA VAL A 21 9.75 19.24 16.64
C VAL A 21 9.26 18.90 15.23
N PHE A 22 9.49 19.77 14.26
CA PHE A 22 9.03 19.59 12.87
C PHE A 22 9.79 18.47 12.15
N LEU A 23 11.10 18.34 12.39
CA LEU A 23 11.92 17.30 11.75
C LEU A 23 11.42 15.87 12.03
N PRO A 24 11.17 15.43 13.28
CA PRO A 24 10.64 14.09 13.54
C PRO A 24 9.23 13.91 12.99
N LEU A 25 8.38 14.94 13.00
CA LEU A 25 7.06 14.88 12.37
C LEU A 25 7.15 14.64 10.85
N CYS A 26 8.06 15.35 10.17
CA CYS A 26 8.33 15.13 8.76
C CYS A 26 8.88 13.73 8.47
N LEU A 27 9.84 13.25 9.28
CA LEU A 27 10.40 11.90 9.12
C LEU A 27 9.33 10.82 9.35
N LEU A 28 8.48 11.00 10.37
CA LEU A 28 7.36 10.10 10.62
C LEU A 28 6.39 10.08 9.43
N SER A 29 6.01 11.25 8.90
CA SER A 29 5.17 11.34 7.70
C SER A 29 5.81 10.66 6.48
N ALA A 30 7.12 10.84 6.28
CA ALA A 30 7.84 10.23 5.18
C ALA A 30 7.89 8.70 5.30
N LEU A 31 7.97 8.16 6.52
CA LEU A 31 7.91 6.72 6.78
C LEU A 31 6.58 6.09 6.33
N PHE A 32 5.48 6.84 6.35
CA PHE A 32 4.17 6.37 5.88
C PHE A 32 3.98 6.47 4.36
N ALA A 33 4.81 7.22 3.64
CA ALA A 33 4.73 7.32 2.18
C ALA A 33 4.74 5.94 1.46
N PRO A 34 5.66 5.01 1.75
CA PRO A 34 5.63 3.67 1.14
C PRO A 34 4.38 2.86 1.54
N VAL A 35 3.80 3.10 2.71
CA VAL A 35 2.55 2.44 3.13
C VAL A 35 1.40 2.87 2.20
N TYR A 36 1.27 4.17 1.92
CA TYR A 36 0.25 4.67 0.99
C TYR A 36 0.43 4.13 -0.42
N VAL A 37 1.67 4.09 -0.91
CA VAL A 37 1.98 3.48 -2.22
C VAL A 37 1.63 2.00 -2.21
N GLY A 38 1.99 1.26 -1.15
CA GLY A 38 1.66 -0.15 -0.99
C GLY A 38 0.16 -0.43 -1.01
N ILE A 39 -0.64 0.42 -0.35
CA ILE A 39 -2.11 0.31 -0.34
C ILE A 39 -2.66 0.35 -1.76
N VAL A 40 -2.18 1.25 -2.62
CA VAL A 40 -2.67 1.35 -4.02
C VAL A 40 -2.49 0.04 -4.79
N PHE A 41 -1.36 -0.66 -4.57
CA PHE A 41 -1.05 -1.89 -5.30
C PHE A 41 -1.57 -3.15 -4.63
N LEU A 42 -1.79 -3.13 -3.32
CA LEU A 42 -2.04 -4.35 -2.54
C LEU A 42 -3.44 -4.39 -1.92
N ALA A 43 -4.14 -3.26 -1.79
CA ALA A 43 -5.51 -3.24 -1.28
C ALA A 43 -6.53 -3.75 -2.30
N PHE A 44 -6.17 -3.80 -3.59
CA PHE A 44 -7.04 -4.29 -4.64
C PHE A 44 -6.42 -5.51 -5.31
N THR A 45 -7.25 -6.51 -5.54
CA THR A 45 -6.87 -7.65 -6.38
C THR A 45 -7.24 -7.31 -7.82
N PRO A 46 -6.28 -7.27 -8.77
CA PRO A 46 -6.58 -6.97 -10.16
C PRO A 46 -7.37 -8.11 -10.82
N ASP A 47 -8.12 -7.78 -11.88
CA ASP A 47 -8.85 -8.76 -12.69
C ASP A 47 -7.92 -9.69 -13.49
N HIS A 48 -6.71 -9.24 -13.78
CA HIS A 48 -5.68 -10.05 -14.44
C HIS A 48 -4.88 -10.88 -13.43
N ARG A 49 -4.55 -12.11 -13.80
CA ARG A 49 -3.81 -13.06 -12.95
C ARG A 49 -2.55 -13.54 -13.64
N CYS A 50 -1.53 -13.87 -12.85
CA CYS A 50 -0.31 -14.47 -13.38
C CYS A 50 -0.61 -15.86 -13.96
N LEU A 51 -0.09 -16.13 -15.16
CA LEU A 51 -0.19 -17.45 -15.75
C LEU A 51 0.77 -18.40 -15.03
N SER A 52 0.23 -19.39 -14.34
CA SER A 52 1.00 -20.44 -13.71
C SER A 52 1.34 -21.53 -14.74
N PRO A 53 2.62 -21.89 -14.90
CA PRO A 53 3.01 -22.90 -15.88
C PRO A 53 2.35 -24.25 -15.53
N GLY A 54 1.70 -24.87 -16.51
CA GLY A 54 1.07 -26.19 -16.37
C GLY A 54 -0.36 -26.21 -15.83
N VAL A 55 -0.91 -25.07 -15.40
CA VAL A 55 -2.27 -25.02 -14.85
C VAL A 55 -3.34 -25.19 -15.92
N ALA A 56 -3.16 -24.61 -17.11
CA ALA A 56 -4.09 -24.79 -18.22
C ALA A 56 -4.21 -26.27 -18.65
N GLU A 57 -3.08 -26.99 -18.68
CA GLU A 57 -3.05 -28.44 -18.97
C GLU A 57 -3.77 -29.25 -17.89
N LEU A 58 -3.56 -28.91 -16.61
CA LEU A 58 -4.19 -29.60 -15.49
C LEU A 58 -5.70 -29.32 -15.43
N SER A 59 -6.10 -28.09 -15.67
CA SER A 59 -7.50 -27.65 -15.77
C SER A 59 -8.25 -28.41 -16.86
N GLN A 60 -7.63 -28.60 -18.03
CA GLN A 60 -8.20 -29.44 -19.09
C GLN A 60 -8.29 -30.92 -18.71
N ARG A 61 -7.27 -31.47 -18.04
CA ARG A 61 -7.27 -32.88 -17.60
C ARG A 61 -8.30 -33.17 -16.52
N CYS A 62 -8.48 -32.24 -15.58
CA CYS A 62 -9.37 -32.40 -14.43
C CYS A 62 -10.78 -31.83 -14.67
N GLY A 63 -11.00 -31.11 -15.77
CA GLY A 63 -12.29 -30.50 -16.10
C GLY A 63 -12.67 -29.37 -15.15
N TRP A 64 -11.69 -28.62 -14.64
CA TRP A 64 -11.95 -27.55 -13.67
C TRP A 64 -12.65 -26.35 -14.31
N SER A 65 -13.54 -25.73 -13.55
CA SER A 65 -14.00 -24.38 -13.83
C SER A 65 -12.89 -23.36 -13.51
N PRO A 66 -12.91 -22.17 -14.12
CA PRO A 66 -11.95 -21.10 -13.82
C PRO A 66 -11.91 -20.71 -12.33
N ALA A 67 -13.02 -20.86 -11.61
CA ALA A 67 -13.09 -20.57 -10.17
C ALA A 67 -12.36 -21.64 -9.33
N GLU A 68 -12.44 -22.91 -9.72
CA GLU A 68 -11.72 -24.02 -9.06
C GLU A 68 -10.22 -23.91 -9.31
N GLU A 69 -9.84 -23.57 -10.54
CA GLU A 69 -8.45 -23.31 -10.92
C GLU A 69 -7.83 -22.20 -10.04
N LEU A 70 -8.57 -21.09 -9.83
CA LEU A 70 -8.12 -20.00 -8.97
C LEU A 70 -7.95 -20.42 -7.50
N ASN A 71 -8.89 -21.16 -6.93
CA ASN A 71 -8.81 -21.59 -5.53
C ASN A 71 -7.62 -22.51 -5.24
N LEU A 72 -7.16 -23.26 -6.25
CA LEU A 72 -6.03 -24.18 -6.13
C LEU A 72 -4.67 -23.52 -6.45
N THR A 73 -4.67 -22.44 -7.22
CA THR A 73 -3.45 -21.75 -7.64
C THR A 73 -3.12 -20.52 -6.82
N VAL A 74 -4.10 -19.89 -6.19
CA VAL A 74 -3.89 -18.77 -5.27
C VAL A 74 -3.20 -19.30 -4.00
N PRO A 75 -2.04 -18.74 -3.61
CA PRO A 75 -1.49 -19.03 -2.30
C PRO A 75 -2.55 -18.65 -1.26
N GLY A 76 -2.96 -19.61 -0.43
CA GLY A 76 -3.92 -19.34 0.64
C GLY A 76 -3.42 -18.20 1.54
N PRO A 77 -4.32 -17.50 2.27
CA PRO A 77 -3.92 -16.43 3.16
C PRO A 77 -2.92 -16.98 4.17
N GLY A 78 -1.62 -16.75 3.93
CA GLY A 78 -0.59 -16.99 4.92
C GLY A 78 -0.87 -16.18 6.18
N PRO A 79 -0.25 -16.51 7.33
CA PRO A 79 -0.50 -15.82 8.59
C PRO A 79 -0.46 -14.31 8.36
N GLY A 80 -1.61 -13.68 8.61
CA GLY A 80 -2.03 -12.42 8.00
C GLY A 80 -1.14 -11.23 8.34
N LEU A 81 -0.14 -10.97 7.51
CA LEU A 81 0.60 -9.71 7.52
C LEU A 81 -0.35 -8.51 7.26
N TRP A 82 -1.43 -8.74 6.51
CA TRP A 82 -2.48 -7.76 6.22
C TRP A 82 -3.38 -7.41 7.40
N VAL A 83 -3.58 -8.35 8.34
CA VAL A 83 -4.40 -8.09 9.53
C VAL A 83 -3.65 -7.19 10.50
N VAL A 84 -2.33 -7.35 10.61
CA VAL A 84 -1.49 -6.59 11.57
C VAL A 84 -1.43 -5.10 11.25
N LEU A 85 -1.51 -4.69 9.98
CA LEU A 85 -1.42 -3.27 9.58
C LEU A 85 -2.73 -2.50 9.68
N VAL A 86 -3.90 -3.15 9.74
CA VAL A 86 -5.20 -2.47 9.79
C VAL A 86 -5.76 -2.36 11.21
N THR A 87 -5.21 -3.11 12.18
CA THR A 87 -5.63 -3.08 13.59
C THR A 87 -4.59 -2.48 14.56
N GLY A 88 -3.53 -1.84 14.05
CA GLY A 88 -2.47 -1.21 14.86
C GLY A 88 -2.56 0.30 14.88
#